data_AF-A0A941YA68-F1
#
_entry.id   AF-A0A941YA68-F1
#
_cell.length_a   1.000
_cell.length_b   1.000
_cell.length_c   1.000
_cell.angle_alpha   90.00
_cell.angle_beta   90.00
_cell.angle_gamma   90.00
#
_symmetry.space_group_name_H-M   'P 1'
#
loop_
_entity.id
_entity.type
_entity.pdbx_description
1 polymer ?
#
loop_
_entity_poly.entity_id
_entity_poly.type
_entity_poly.pdbx_seq_one_letter_code
_entity_poly.pdbx_strand_id
1 'polypeptide(L)'
;MDGYKVPALGIVDSEHRLIGWITAVELVGANVSTKVRDVMANAPTPLQADITIRDAAGELVKSDVDYLPVVKGDRYFAIVTARSLLGKLRESYDPMTELPWSDALREWGVDKLEHNAEIAVLFIDLDHFGSFNKQYGHVIGDRVIQRAAEHIKTKIDPTQDILVRYGGDEFAIATIRPREEAEELMNRLTDYGEGLAVDHIGPPVTFTIGIYGGKRTKMRHDIHIPSNVDDLVNLASRDCLAKKEGFGMAVVQVPQRESENAPVAVATTPQSPDSDTGGPAASAVPTERLTQATVPEPDPVVSEEIVSEAVVEDVVEPVVETQAPVAQTEAPVIETIQADDEPGSLTYVVVKYAGKLAVGVSPKMGHSRAESIAIATGKALEKTFAESRVTIDSVNIERAGSTELVTARVRALRDGVERDITAQAEANGDLDDTVGLVVISAFLAE
;
A
#
# COMPACT_ATOMS: atom_id res chain seq x y z
N MET A 1 -18.07 0.72 25.26
CA MET A 1 -17.61 1.05 23.89
C MET A 1 -16.90 -0.16 23.27
N ASP A 2 -15.92 -0.68 23.98
CA ASP A 2 -15.03 -1.81 23.67
C ASP A 2 -15.72 -3.01 23.00
N GLY A 3 -16.81 -3.53 23.58
CA GLY A 3 -17.55 -4.67 23.05
C GLY A 3 -18.15 -4.47 21.65
N TYR A 4 -18.35 -3.22 21.23
CA TYR A 4 -18.78 -2.84 19.87
C TYR A 4 -17.63 -2.27 19.02
N LYS A 5 -16.41 -2.16 19.58
CA LYS A 5 -15.20 -1.59 18.96
C LYS A 5 -15.38 -0.18 18.37
N VAL A 6 -16.32 0.60 18.91
CA VAL A 6 -16.57 2.00 18.52
C VAL A 6 -15.74 2.98 19.37
N PRO A 7 -15.10 4.00 18.78
CA PRO A 7 -14.25 4.95 19.50
C PRO A 7 -15.03 6.04 20.24
N ALA A 8 -16.31 6.23 19.91
CA ALA A 8 -17.21 7.17 20.54
C ALA A 8 -18.67 6.70 20.44
N LEU A 9 -19.57 7.36 21.18
CA LEU A 9 -21.01 7.17 21.16
C LEU A 9 -21.73 8.51 21.03
N GLY A 10 -22.73 8.57 20.14
CA GLY A 10 -23.66 9.70 20.07
C GLY A 10 -24.70 9.64 21.19
N ILE A 11 -24.83 10.74 21.94
CA ILE A 11 -25.86 10.90 22.97
C ILE A 11 -27.07 11.57 22.35
N VAL A 12 -28.25 10.95 22.48
CA VAL A 12 -29.48 11.39 21.81
C VAL A 12 -30.59 11.77 22.78
N ASP A 13 -31.51 12.61 22.32
CA ASP A 13 -32.77 12.89 23.02
C ASP A 13 -33.86 11.84 22.72
N SER A 14 -35.06 12.04 23.27
CA SER A 14 -36.24 11.19 23.07
C SER A 14 -36.78 11.16 21.64
N GLU A 15 -36.35 12.06 20.75
CA GLU A 15 -36.71 12.10 19.32
C GLU A 15 -35.60 11.49 18.44
N HIS A 16 -34.53 11.00 19.07
CA HIS A 16 -33.28 10.51 18.46
C HIS A 16 -32.43 11.60 17.78
N ARG A 17 -32.58 12.88 18.14
CA ARG A 17 -31.65 13.93 17.70
C ARG A 17 -30.36 13.85 18.49
N LEU A 18 -29.23 14.15 17.84
CA LEU A 18 -27.92 14.15 18.49
C LEU A 18 -27.77 15.39 19.37
N ILE A 19 -27.62 15.20 20.69
CA ILE A 19 -27.51 16.28 21.69
C ILE A 19 -26.14 16.37 22.36
N GLY A 20 -25.25 15.41 22.09
CA GLY A 20 -23.90 15.39 22.63
C GLY A 20 -23.13 14.15 22.19
N TRP A 21 -21.90 14.03 22.66
CA TRP A 21 -20.93 13.03 22.21
C TRP A 21 -20.07 12.57 23.38
N ILE A 22 -19.71 11.29 23.41
CA ILE A 22 -18.81 10.78 24.45
C ILE A 22 -17.81 9.80 23.86
N THR A 23 -16.53 10.01 24.18
CA THR A 23 -15.39 9.18 23.81
C THR A 23 -14.85 8.49 25.05
N ALA A 24 -13.68 7.84 24.95
CA ALA A 24 -12.98 7.36 26.14
C ALA A 24 -12.46 8.51 27.02
N VAL A 25 -12.14 9.67 26.43
CA VAL A 25 -11.49 10.81 27.11
C VAL A 25 -12.40 11.41 28.18
N GLU A 26 -13.67 11.68 27.86
CA GLU A 26 -14.65 12.24 28.81
C GLU A 26 -15.07 11.24 29.92
N LEU A 27 -14.72 9.96 29.78
CA LEU A 27 -14.95 8.93 30.78
C LEU A 27 -13.75 8.74 31.72
N VAL A 28 -12.55 9.17 31.34
CA VAL A 28 -11.35 9.07 32.19
C VAL A 28 -11.47 10.07 33.33
N GLY A 29 -11.37 9.59 34.58
CA GLY A 29 -11.52 10.40 35.79
C GLY A 29 -12.98 10.75 36.15
N ALA A 30 -13.97 10.43 35.30
CA ALA A 30 -15.37 10.61 35.63
C ALA A 30 -15.81 9.67 36.77
N ASN A 31 -16.59 10.16 37.72
CA ASN A 31 -17.18 9.31 38.75
C ASN A 31 -18.27 8.42 38.14
N VAL A 32 -18.29 7.13 38.50
CA VAL A 32 -19.23 6.11 37.98
C VAL A 32 -20.71 6.48 38.23
N SER A 33 -21.00 7.36 39.19
CA SER A 33 -22.36 7.86 39.47
C SER A 33 -22.74 9.17 38.74
N THR A 34 -21.80 9.82 38.05
CA THR A 34 -22.07 11.01 37.24
C THR A 34 -22.89 10.62 36.01
N LYS A 35 -23.88 11.44 35.63
CA LYS A 35 -24.71 11.13 34.46
C LYS A 35 -23.94 11.47 33.20
N VAL A 36 -24.07 10.63 32.17
CA VAL A 36 -23.46 10.83 30.85
C VAL A 36 -23.71 12.24 30.29
N ARG A 37 -24.89 12.82 30.50
CA ARG A 37 -25.24 14.17 30.03
C ARG A 37 -24.44 15.31 30.67
N ASP A 38 -23.83 15.05 31.83
CA ASP A 38 -23.09 16.03 32.64
C ASP A 38 -21.57 15.95 32.37
N VAL A 39 -21.13 14.98 31.54
CA VAL A 39 -19.73 14.78 31.10
C VAL A 39 -19.55 14.73 29.57
N MET A 40 -20.62 14.54 28.80
CA MET A 40 -20.55 14.50 27.33
C MET A 40 -20.03 15.83 26.75
N ALA A 41 -19.21 15.72 25.70
CA ALA A 41 -18.80 16.84 24.88
C ALA A 41 -19.94 17.26 23.91
N ASN A 42 -19.77 18.44 23.29
CA ASN A 42 -20.56 18.80 22.11
C ASN A 42 -20.22 17.83 20.97
N ALA A 43 -21.23 17.44 20.18
CA ALA A 43 -20.97 16.63 18.99
C ALA A 43 -20.27 17.45 17.89
N PRO A 44 -19.28 16.87 17.18
CA PRO A 44 -18.76 17.48 15.96
C PRO A 44 -19.84 17.47 14.86
N THR A 45 -19.67 18.32 13.85
CA THR A 45 -20.63 18.50 12.75
C THR A 45 -21.00 17.15 12.11
N PRO A 46 -22.27 16.72 12.16
CA PRO A 46 -22.66 15.42 11.64
C PRO A 46 -22.78 15.44 10.11
N LEU A 47 -22.36 14.35 9.49
CA LEU A 47 -22.54 14.10 8.06
C LEU A 47 -24.00 13.66 7.80
N GLN A 48 -24.57 14.04 6.65
CA GLN A 48 -25.86 13.46 6.22
C GLN A 48 -25.65 12.07 5.61
N ALA A 49 -26.64 11.18 5.76
CA ALA A 49 -26.58 9.78 5.35
C ALA A 49 -26.62 9.54 3.83
N ASP A 50 -26.67 10.61 3.02
CA ASP A 50 -26.62 10.63 1.55
C ASP A 50 -25.29 11.21 1.01
N ILE A 51 -24.34 11.58 1.89
CA ILE A 51 -23.00 12.00 1.50
C ILE A 51 -22.22 10.86 0.79
N THR A 52 -21.35 11.21 -0.16
CA THR A 52 -20.47 10.21 -0.79
C THR A 52 -19.38 9.72 0.17
N ILE A 53 -18.86 8.51 -0.07
CA ILE A 53 -17.72 7.93 0.67
C ILE A 53 -16.47 8.82 0.57
N ARG A 54 -16.29 9.51 -0.58
CA ARG A 54 -15.18 10.43 -0.83
C ARG A 54 -15.29 11.70 0.01
N ASP A 55 -16.45 12.34 0.01
CA ASP A 55 -16.66 13.60 0.73
C ASP A 55 -16.70 13.37 2.25
N ALA A 56 -17.25 12.23 2.71
CA ALA A 56 -17.15 11.80 4.09
C ALA A 56 -15.70 11.64 4.56
N ALA A 57 -14.81 11.08 3.72
CA ALA A 57 -13.39 10.98 4.02
C ALA A 57 -12.69 12.36 3.98
N GLY A 58 -13.09 13.22 3.05
CA GLY A 58 -12.65 14.62 2.98
C GLY A 58 -12.96 15.40 4.25
N GLU A 59 -14.19 15.30 4.78
CA GLU A 59 -14.59 15.96 6.03
C GLU A 59 -13.89 15.41 7.28
N LEU A 60 -13.53 14.11 7.32
CA LEU A 60 -12.67 13.55 8.38
C LEU A 60 -11.29 14.20 8.38
N VAL A 61 -10.63 14.27 7.21
CA VAL A 61 -9.28 14.86 7.06
C VAL A 61 -9.30 16.37 7.34
N LYS A 62 -10.29 17.08 6.78
CA LYS A 62 -10.51 18.53 6.97
C LYS A 62 -10.80 18.92 8.42
N SER A 63 -11.39 18.02 9.20
CA SER A 63 -11.68 18.21 10.62
C SER A 63 -10.61 17.65 11.57
N ASP A 64 -9.59 16.96 11.02
CA ASP A 64 -8.53 16.22 11.74
C ASP A 64 -9.09 15.22 12.79
N VAL A 65 -10.08 14.42 12.41
CA VAL A 65 -10.71 13.39 13.28
C VAL A 65 -10.77 12.00 12.65
N ASP A 66 -10.56 10.97 13.46
CA ASP A 66 -10.66 9.56 13.03
C ASP A 66 -12.12 9.07 12.85
N TYR A 67 -13.13 9.87 13.22
CA TYR A 67 -14.55 9.50 13.14
C TYR A 67 -15.52 10.70 13.21
N LEU A 68 -16.72 10.55 12.62
CA LEU A 68 -17.81 11.53 12.68
C LEU A 68 -19.19 10.87 12.89
N PRO A 69 -20.16 11.57 13.51
CA PRO A 69 -21.56 11.19 13.48
C PRO A 69 -22.15 11.25 12.07
N VAL A 70 -23.10 10.35 11.80
CA VAL A 70 -23.97 10.38 10.62
C VAL A 70 -25.42 10.56 11.09
N VAL A 71 -26.12 11.53 10.51
CA VAL A 71 -27.55 11.80 10.72
C VAL A 71 -28.33 11.53 9.43
N LYS A 72 -29.64 11.32 9.55
CA LYS A 72 -30.56 11.30 8.41
C LYS A 72 -31.65 12.35 8.63
N GLY A 73 -31.46 13.53 8.05
CA GLY A 73 -32.18 14.74 8.45
C GLY A 73 -31.61 15.26 9.77
N ASP A 74 -32.46 15.35 10.81
CA ASP A 74 -32.09 15.76 12.17
C ASP A 74 -31.80 14.57 13.12
N ARG A 75 -32.17 13.36 12.72
CA ARG A 75 -32.08 12.15 13.57
C ARG A 75 -30.72 11.47 13.43
N TYR A 76 -30.10 11.15 14.56
CA TYR A 76 -28.86 10.37 14.62
C TYR A 76 -29.08 8.97 14.05
N PHE A 77 -28.17 8.54 13.17
CA PHE A 77 -28.27 7.29 12.42
C PHE A 77 -27.10 6.35 12.69
N ALA A 78 -25.86 6.83 12.63
CA ALA A 78 -24.67 6.00 12.79
C ALA A 78 -23.43 6.82 13.24
N ILE A 79 -22.30 6.12 13.43
CA ILE A 79 -20.96 6.70 13.45
C ILE A 79 -20.19 6.14 12.25
N VAL A 80 -19.41 6.98 11.57
CA VAL A 80 -18.46 6.54 10.53
C VAL A 80 -17.03 6.77 11.03
N THR A 81 -16.12 5.88 10.64
CA THR A 81 -14.69 5.97 11.02
C THR A 81 -13.79 6.02 9.79
N ALA A 82 -12.61 6.62 9.93
CA ALA A 82 -11.58 6.61 8.90
C ALA A 82 -11.26 5.18 8.44
N ARG A 83 -11.15 4.22 9.37
CA ARG A 83 -10.93 2.79 9.06
C ARG A 83 -12.03 2.19 8.18
N SER A 84 -13.30 2.50 8.45
CA SER A 84 -14.43 2.00 7.65
C SER A 84 -14.48 2.63 6.24
N LEU A 85 -14.11 3.91 6.11
CA LEU A 85 -14.05 4.57 4.79
C LEU A 85 -12.82 4.13 4.00
N LEU A 86 -11.63 4.02 4.62
CA LEU A 86 -10.41 3.52 3.97
C LEU A 86 -10.57 2.10 3.44
N GLY A 87 -11.32 1.23 4.14
CA GLY A 87 -11.67 -0.09 3.64
C GLY A 87 -12.47 -0.01 2.32
N LYS A 88 -13.49 0.85 2.27
CA LYS A 88 -14.32 1.04 1.07
C LYS A 88 -13.59 1.78 -0.05
N LEU A 89 -12.77 2.79 0.26
CA LEU A 89 -11.93 3.47 -0.72
C LEU A 89 -10.91 2.52 -1.35
N ARG A 90 -10.33 1.57 -0.59
CA ARG A 90 -9.45 0.54 -1.15
C ARG A 90 -10.16 -0.48 -2.04
N GLU A 91 -11.47 -0.69 -1.87
CA GLU A 91 -12.28 -1.47 -2.82
C GLU A 91 -12.55 -0.70 -4.13
N SER A 92 -12.41 0.64 -4.14
CA SER A 92 -12.71 1.49 -5.30
C SER A 92 -11.53 1.73 -6.27
N TYR A 93 -10.31 1.28 -5.96
CA TYR A 93 -9.10 1.56 -6.74
C TYR A 93 -8.27 0.31 -7.05
N ASP A 94 -7.59 0.33 -8.20
CA ASP A 94 -6.64 -0.68 -8.65
C ASP A 94 -5.27 -0.51 -7.98
N PRO A 95 -4.76 -1.50 -7.23
CA PRO A 95 -3.46 -1.41 -6.55
C PRO A 95 -2.26 -1.41 -7.51
N MET A 96 -2.45 -1.62 -8.81
CA MET A 96 -1.36 -1.69 -9.80
C MET A 96 -1.13 -0.38 -10.56
N THR A 97 -2.21 0.36 -10.88
CA THR A 97 -2.17 1.65 -11.62
C THR A 97 -2.60 2.87 -10.79
N GLU A 98 -3.12 2.62 -9.59
CA GLU A 98 -3.74 3.61 -8.69
C GLU A 98 -4.90 4.38 -9.33
N LEU A 99 -5.51 3.82 -10.38
CA LEU A 99 -6.75 4.31 -10.97
C LEU A 99 -7.96 3.77 -10.22
N PRO A 100 -9.08 4.51 -10.16
CA PRO A 100 -10.34 3.93 -9.74
C PRO A 100 -10.77 2.76 -10.65
N TRP A 101 -11.60 1.86 -10.13
CA TRP A 101 -12.28 0.83 -10.90
C TRP A 101 -13.50 1.39 -11.66
N SER A 102 -14.07 0.57 -12.56
CA SER A 102 -15.22 0.89 -13.42
C SER A 102 -16.43 1.53 -12.71
N ASP A 103 -16.71 1.13 -11.45
CA ASP A 103 -17.83 1.66 -10.67
C ASP A 103 -17.72 3.17 -10.43
N ALA A 104 -16.50 3.71 -10.25
CA ALA A 104 -16.31 5.13 -10.04
C ALA A 104 -16.66 5.98 -11.28
N LEU A 105 -16.42 5.45 -12.49
CA LEU A 105 -16.87 6.09 -13.74
C LEU A 105 -18.40 6.11 -13.81
N ARG A 106 -19.04 5.04 -13.33
CA ARG A 106 -20.49 4.92 -13.28
C ARG A 106 -21.12 5.92 -12.31
N GLU A 107 -20.59 6.01 -11.09
CA GLU A 107 -21.01 7.00 -10.08
C GLU A 107 -20.84 8.44 -10.60
N TRP A 108 -19.65 8.76 -11.12
CA TRP A 108 -19.35 10.07 -11.71
C TRP A 108 -20.29 10.40 -12.89
N GLY A 109 -20.55 9.42 -13.77
CA GLY A 109 -21.44 9.59 -14.93
C GLY A 109 -22.89 9.87 -14.52
N VAL A 110 -23.37 9.24 -13.43
CA VAL A 110 -24.70 9.53 -12.86
C VAL A 110 -24.74 10.95 -12.30
N ASP A 111 -23.79 11.32 -11.45
CA ASP A 111 -23.70 12.67 -10.86
C ASP A 111 -23.70 13.78 -11.93
N LYS A 112 -22.87 13.65 -12.97
CA LYS A 112 -22.81 14.67 -14.04
C LYS A 112 -24.11 14.75 -14.85
N LEU A 113 -24.77 13.63 -15.13
CA LEU A 113 -26.05 13.62 -15.84
C LEU A 113 -27.21 14.15 -14.99
N GLU A 114 -27.24 13.89 -13.68
CA GLU A 114 -28.20 14.46 -12.73
C GLU A 114 -28.04 15.98 -12.60
N HIS A 115 -26.80 16.47 -12.54
CA HIS A 115 -26.45 17.88 -12.62
C HIS A 115 -26.57 18.50 -14.04
N ASN A 116 -27.24 17.80 -14.96
CA ASN A 116 -27.56 18.23 -16.34
C ASN A 116 -26.37 18.51 -17.26
N ALA A 117 -25.14 18.15 -16.87
CA ALA A 117 -24.03 18.13 -17.82
C ALA A 117 -24.29 17.13 -18.95
N GLU A 118 -23.54 17.26 -20.04
CA GLU A 118 -23.34 16.15 -20.96
C GLU A 118 -22.06 15.41 -20.58
N ILE A 119 -22.01 14.11 -20.89
CA ILE A 119 -20.80 13.31 -20.82
C ILE A 119 -20.51 12.64 -22.18
N ALA A 120 -19.23 12.49 -22.48
CA ALA A 120 -18.71 11.55 -23.46
C ALA A 120 -17.89 10.47 -22.76
N VAL A 121 -17.81 9.28 -23.36
CA VAL A 121 -17.00 8.16 -22.87
C VAL A 121 -16.01 7.76 -23.96
N LEU A 122 -14.73 7.71 -23.61
CA LEU A 122 -13.66 7.07 -24.37
C LEU A 122 -13.37 5.71 -23.72
N PHE A 123 -13.40 4.63 -24.50
CA PHE A 123 -13.05 3.28 -24.05
C PHE A 123 -11.75 2.87 -24.75
N ILE A 124 -10.78 2.36 -23.98
CA ILE A 124 -9.37 2.23 -24.38
C ILE A 124 -8.92 0.80 -24.10
N ASP A 125 -8.26 0.15 -25.05
CA ASP A 125 -7.90 -1.28 -24.97
C ASP A 125 -6.53 -1.53 -25.65
N LEU A 126 -5.55 -2.09 -24.91
CA LEU A 126 -4.16 -2.28 -25.36
C LEU A 126 -4.03 -3.26 -26.53
N ASP A 127 -3.34 -2.84 -27.59
CA ASP A 127 -3.27 -3.61 -28.83
C ASP A 127 -2.40 -4.86 -28.70
N HIS A 128 -3.00 -6.02 -29.00
CA HIS A 128 -2.38 -7.34 -28.93
C HIS A 128 -1.75 -7.73 -27.56
N PHE A 129 -2.10 -7.06 -26.47
CA PHE A 129 -1.50 -7.24 -25.15
C PHE A 129 -1.58 -8.69 -24.61
N GLY A 130 -2.71 -9.38 -24.83
CA GLY A 130 -2.86 -10.81 -24.53
C GLY A 130 -1.94 -11.76 -25.33
N SER A 131 -1.22 -11.26 -26.34
CA SER A 131 -0.10 -11.95 -27.01
C SER A 131 1.26 -11.47 -26.48
N PHE A 132 1.42 -10.16 -26.22
CA PHE A 132 2.61 -9.59 -25.57
C PHE A 132 2.91 -10.29 -24.23
N ASN A 133 1.91 -10.47 -23.36
CA ASN A 133 2.07 -11.17 -22.08
C ASN A 133 2.52 -12.63 -22.22
N LYS A 134 2.12 -13.32 -23.29
CA LYS A 134 2.55 -14.70 -23.56
C LYS A 134 4.00 -14.78 -24.06
N GLN A 135 4.52 -13.69 -24.61
CA GLN A 135 5.87 -13.60 -25.15
C GLN A 135 6.89 -13.06 -24.14
N TYR A 136 6.50 -12.06 -23.33
CA TYR A 136 7.39 -11.33 -22.42
C TYR A 136 7.09 -11.54 -20.92
N GLY A 137 5.97 -12.22 -20.61
CA GLY A 137 5.55 -12.52 -19.24
C GLY A 137 4.78 -11.39 -18.56
N HIS A 138 3.94 -11.76 -17.59
CA HIS A 138 3.03 -10.83 -16.90
C HIS A 138 3.75 -9.64 -16.25
N VAL A 139 4.91 -9.84 -15.62
CA VAL A 139 5.67 -8.76 -14.96
C VAL A 139 6.07 -7.62 -15.91
N ILE A 140 6.28 -7.90 -17.20
CA ILE A 140 6.53 -6.85 -18.21
C ILE A 140 5.20 -6.28 -18.72
N GLY A 141 4.16 -7.09 -18.82
CA GLY A 141 2.79 -6.64 -19.11
C GLY A 141 2.24 -5.65 -18.09
N ASP A 142 2.42 -5.92 -16.81
CA ASP A 142 1.96 -5.06 -15.71
C ASP A 142 2.63 -3.67 -15.79
N ARG A 143 3.92 -3.62 -16.15
CA ARG A 143 4.63 -2.36 -16.46
C ARG A 143 4.08 -1.61 -17.67
N VAL A 144 3.63 -2.32 -18.72
CA VAL A 144 2.98 -1.69 -19.88
C VAL A 144 1.63 -1.09 -19.48
N ILE A 145 0.83 -1.78 -18.66
CA ILE A 145 -0.44 -1.24 -18.13
C ILE A 145 -0.16 -0.03 -17.21
N GLN A 146 0.89 -0.06 -16.39
CA GLN A 146 1.33 1.10 -15.59
C GLN A 146 1.69 2.30 -16.48
N ARG A 147 2.53 2.11 -17.51
CA ARG A 147 2.85 3.18 -18.46
C ARG A 147 1.66 3.67 -19.28
N ALA A 148 0.70 2.81 -19.58
CA ALA A 148 -0.56 3.22 -20.19
C ALA A 148 -1.32 4.18 -19.26
N ALA A 149 -1.49 3.80 -17.98
CA ALA A 149 -2.14 4.62 -16.98
C ALA A 149 -1.42 5.98 -16.80
N GLU A 150 -0.10 5.97 -16.64
CA GLU A 150 0.75 7.18 -16.55
C GLU A 150 0.56 8.09 -17.77
N HIS A 151 0.75 7.56 -19.00
CA HIS A 151 0.60 8.33 -20.24
C HIS A 151 -0.79 8.96 -20.34
N ILE A 152 -1.86 8.21 -20.05
CA ILE A 152 -3.22 8.72 -20.10
C ILE A 152 -3.44 9.80 -19.01
N LYS A 153 -2.95 9.60 -17.77
CA LYS A 153 -2.97 10.61 -16.68
C LYS A 153 -2.36 11.95 -17.16
N THR A 154 -1.29 11.95 -17.96
CA THR A 154 -0.67 13.20 -18.46
C THR A 154 -1.49 14.02 -19.47
N LYS A 155 -2.58 13.48 -20.05
CA LYS A 155 -3.34 14.14 -21.13
C LYS A 155 -4.74 14.65 -20.70
N ILE A 156 -5.23 14.21 -19.55
CA ILE A 156 -6.57 14.51 -19.02
C ILE A 156 -6.57 15.72 -18.07
N ASP A 157 -7.76 16.23 -17.73
CA ASP A 157 -7.99 17.25 -16.72
C ASP A 157 -8.91 16.68 -15.61
N PRO A 158 -8.43 16.42 -14.40
CA PRO A 158 -9.23 15.88 -13.30
C PRO A 158 -10.45 16.73 -12.87
N THR A 159 -10.57 17.97 -13.35
CA THR A 159 -11.77 18.81 -13.12
C THR A 159 -12.89 18.52 -14.13
N GLN A 160 -12.55 17.95 -15.29
CA GLN A 160 -13.48 17.62 -16.38
C GLN A 160 -13.63 16.11 -16.63
N ASP A 161 -12.66 15.31 -16.19
CA ASP A 161 -12.47 13.92 -16.56
C ASP A 161 -12.42 13.00 -15.34
N ILE A 162 -12.89 11.76 -15.52
CA ILE A 162 -12.51 10.62 -14.69
C ILE A 162 -11.91 9.53 -15.58
N LEU A 163 -10.70 9.10 -15.25
CA LEU A 163 -10.03 7.93 -15.82
C LEU A 163 -10.19 6.76 -14.84
N VAL A 164 -10.51 5.58 -15.36
CA VAL A 164 -10.62 4.33 -14.59
C VAL A 164 -9.92 3.19 -15.31
N ARG A 165 -9.44 2.20 -14.55
CA ARG A 165 -9.14 0.86 -15.11
C ARG A 165 -10.45 0.09 -15.17
N TYR A 166 -10.84 -0.37 -16.36
CA TYR A 166 -12.13 -1.04 -16.56
C TYR A 166 -12.02 -2.53 -16.23
N GLY A 167 -10.95 -3.18 -16.67
CA GLY A 167 -10.62 -4.55 -16.32
C GLY A 167 -9.45 -5.07 -17.15
N GLY A 168 -8.51 -5.82 -16.54
CA GLY A 168 -7.34 -6.34 -17.26
C GLY A 168 -6.50 -5.22 -17.89
N ASP A 169 -6.45 -5.19 -19.21
CA ASP A 169 -5.80 -4.23 -20.10
C ASP A 169 -6.74 -3.12 -20.65
N GLU A 170 -8.01 -3.12 -20.25
CA GLU A 170 -8.99 -2.10 -20.62
C GLU A 170 -9.01 -0.92 -19.64
N PHE A 171 -9.12 0.29 -20.17
CA PHE A 171 -9.33 1.55 -19.44
C PHE A 171 -10.53 2.30 -20.01
N ALA A 172 -11.10 3.23 -19.24
CA ALA A 172 -12.12 4.15 -19.74
C ALA A 172 -11.94 5.55 -19.17
N ILE A 173 -12.26 6.56 -19.99
CA ILE A 173 -12.37 7.96 -19.56
C ILE A 173 -13.82 8.38 -19.76
N ALA A 174 -14.47 8.93 -18.74
CA ALA A 174 -15.66 9.76 -18.93
C ALA A 174 -15.29 11.24 -18.76
N THR A 175 -15.81 12.09 -19.64
CA THR A 175 -15.46 13.51 -19.73
C THR A 175 -16.70 14.37 -19.93
N ILE A 176 -16.75 15.56 -19.33
CA ILE A 176 -17.84 16.53 -19.56
C ILE A 176 -17.62 17.36 -20.84
N ARG A 177 -16.56 17.10 -21.60
CA ARG A 177 -16.25 17.85 -22.81
C ARG A 177 -17.26 17.57 -23.95
N PRO A 178 -17.55 18.57 -24.81
CA PRO A 178 -18.24 18.36 -26.07
C PRO A 178 -17.55 17.30 -26.93
N ARG A 179 -18.30 16.68 -27.85
CA ARG A 179 -17.79 15.62 -28.75
C ARG A 179 -16.48 15.98 -29.44
N GLU A 180 -16.37 17.20 -29.94
CA GLU A 180 -15.24 17.66 -30.76
C GLU A 180 -13.95 17.73 -29.90
N GLU A 181 -14.00 18.37 -28.73
CA GLU A 181 -12.90 18.37 -27.75
C GLU A 181 -12.56 16.97 -27.22
N ALA A 182 -13.55 16.07 -27.12
CA ALA A 182 -13.33 14.68 -26.72
C ALA A 182 -12.66 13.84 -27.83
N GLU A 183 -12.92 14.14 -29.11
CA GLU A 183 -12.16 13.62 -30.25
C GLU A 183 -10.73 14.20 -30.30
N GLU A 184 -10.53 15.46 -29.92
CA GLU A 184 -9.19 16.04 -29.75
C GLU A 184 -8.41 15.38 -28.60
N LEU A 185 -9.05 15.07 -27.46
CA LEU A 185 -8.45 14.25 -26.40
C LEU A 185 -8.05 12.87 -26.93
N MET A 186 -8.94 12.17 -27.64
CA MET A 186 -8.64 10.87 -28.26
C MET A 186 -7.39 10.97 -29.14
N ASN A 187 -7.29 11.99 -30.00
CA ASN A 187 -6.13 12.20 -30.87
C ASN A 187 -4.84 12.46 -30.08
N ARG A 188 -4.90 13.27 -28.99
CA ARG A 188 -3.76 13.54 -28.08
C ARG A 188 -3.31 12.32 -27.26
N LEU A 189 -4.21 11.37 -27.01
CA LEU A 189 -3.89 10.11 -26.35
C LEU A 189 -3.17 9.15 -27.31
N THR A 190 -3.54 9.14 -28.59
CA THR A 190 -2.88 8.37 -29.65
C THR A 190 -1.57 8.97 -30.16
N ASP A 191 -1.13 10.13 -29.63
CA ASP A 191 0.20 10.69 -29.88
C ASP A 191 1.20 10.16 -28.83
N TYR A 192 1.79 9.02 -29.14
CA TYR A 192 2.63 8.25 -28.20
C TYR A 192 4.12 8.60 -28.21
N GLY A 193 4.60 9.41 -29.15
CA GLY A 193 6.05 9.59 -29.37
C GLY A 193 6.76 8.28 -29.71
N GLU A 194 7.56 7.74 -28.78
CA GLU A 194 8.25 6.44 -28.93
C GLU A 194 7.36 5.22 -28.63
N GLY A 195 6.10 5.42 -28.23
CA GLY A 195 5.16 4.34 -27.86
C GLY A 195 5.20 3.98 -26.37
N LEU A 196 4.32 3.06 -25.92
CA LEU A 196 4.37 2.51 -24.56
C LEU A 196 5.48 1.45 -24.44
N ALA A 197 6.71 1.82 -24.82
CA ALA A 197 7.88 0.97 -24.73
C ALA A 197 8.29 0.77 -23.25
N VAL A 198 8.57 -0.47 -22.86
CA VAL A 198 9.09 -0.82 -21.54
C VAL A 198 10.47 -1.46 -21.71
N ASP A 199 11.48 -0.89 -21.06
CA ASP A 199 12.84 -1.41 -20.92
C ASP A 199 13.55 -1.83 -22.23
N HIS A 200 13.13 -1.24 -23.37
CA HIS A 200 13.51 -1.63 -24.73
C HIS A 200 13.18 -3.11 -25.11
N ILE A 201 12.23 -3.73 -24.39
CA ILE A 201 11.78 -5.11 -24.59
C ILE A 201 10.61 -5.14 -25.58
N GLY A 202 10.88 -5.62 -26.79
CA GLY A 202 9.86 -5.85 -27.82
C GLY A 202 9.42 -4.60 -28.58
N PRO A 203 8.38 -4.71 -29.44
CA PRO A 203 7.76 -3.54 -30.06
C PRO A 203 7.00 -2.72 -29.00
N PRO A 204 6.90 -1.39 -29.14
CA PRO A 204 6.07 -0.57 -28.26
C PRO A 204 4.60 -1.01 -28.38
N VAL A 205 3.90 -1.06 -27.25
CA VAL A 205 2.45 -1.32 -27.22
C VAL A 205 1.70 -0.01 -27.50
N THR A 206 0.58 -0.11 -28.20
CA THR A 206 -0.37 0.98 -28.47
C THR A 206 -1.73 0.65 -27.83
N PHE A 207 -2.69 1.58 -27.89
CA PHE A 207 -4.09 1.27 -27.63
C PHE A 207 -5.01 1.70 -28.78
N THR A 208 -6.08 0.96 -28.98
CA THR A 208 -7.24 1.42 -29.74
C THR A 208 -8.15 2.23 -28.80
N ILE A 209 -8.77 3.31 -29.31
CA ILE A 209 -9.78 4.08 -28.58
C ILE A 209 -11.11 4.09 -29.33
N GLY A 210 -12.17 3.60 -28.68
CA GLY A 210 -13.57 3.85 -29.03
C GLY A 210 -14.14 5.06 -28.29
N ILE A 211 -15.11 5.77 -28.87
CA ILE A 211 -15.65 6.99 -28.24
C ILE A 211 -17.13 7.24 -28.57
N TYR A 212 -17.94 7.49 -27.55
CA TYR A 212 -19.39 7.76 -27.67
C TYR A 212 -19.86 8.91 -26.74
N GLY A 213 -21.08 9.43 -26.93
CA GLY A 213 -21.60 10.61 -26.21
C GLY A 213 -21.15 11.97 -26.80
N GLY A 214 -21.36 13.06 -26.05
CA GLY A 214 -20.93 14.44 -26.38
C GLY A 214 -21.76 15.21 -27.43
N LYS A 215 -22.99 14.79 -27.72
CA LYS A 215 -23.83 15.24 -28.87
C LYS A 215 -25.24 15.77 -28.50
N ARG A 216 -25.53 16.04 -27.23
CA ARG A 216 -26.87 16.35 -26.66
C ARG A 216 -27.21 17.84 -26.73
N THR A 217 -27.68 18.27 -27.90
CA THR A 217 -28.12 19.66 -28.13
C THR A 217 -29.45 20.07 -27.48
N LYS A 218 -30.21 19.13 -26.88
CA LYS A 218 -31.49 19.40 -26.17
C LYS A 218 -31.73 18.42 -25.03
N MET A 219 -32.38 18.88 -23.96
CA MET A 219 -32.87 18.02 -22.87
C MET A 219 -33.93 17.03 -23.36
N ARG A 220 -33.95 15.85 -22.75
CA ARG A 220 -35.08 14.90 -22.77
C ARG A 220 -35.57 14.74 -21.33
N HIS A 221 -36.88 14.70 -21.16
CA HIS A 221 -37.49 14.23 -19.92
C HIS A 221 -37.61 12.70 -19.98
N ASP A 222 -37.83 12.05 -18.84
CA ASP A 222 -38.01 10.60 -18.70
C ASP A 222 -36.86 9.75 -19.26
N ILE A 223 -35.71 9.75 -18.57
CA ILE A 223 -34.60 8.84 -18.85
C ILE A 223 -34.05 8.20 -17.57
N HIS A 224 -33.77 6.90 -17.60
CA HIS A 224 -33.16 6.18 -16.48
C HIS A 224 -31.64 6.42 -16.47
N ILE A 225 -31.20 7.44 -15.72
CA ILE A 225 -29.83 7.99 -15.79
C ILE A 225 -28.72 6.93 -15.67
N PRO A 226 -28.75 5.97 -14.72
CA PRO A 226 -27.69 4.96 -14.61
C PRO A 226 -27.57 4.11 -15.88
N SER A 227 -28.70 3.72 -16.49
CA SER A 227 -28.69 2.93 -17.72
C SER A 227 -28.17 3.72 -18.94
N ASN A 228 -28.29 5.04 -18.95
CA ASN A 228 -27.63 5.86 -19.98
C ASN A 228 -26.10 5.75 -19.86
N VAL A 229 -25.54 5.77 -18.64
CA VAL A 229 -24.09 5.64 -18.44
C VAL A 229 -23.63 4.25 -18.90
N ASP A 230 -24.37 3.21 -18.50
CA ASP A 230 -24.13 1.83 -18.93
C ASP A 230 -24.18 1.70 -20.47
N ASP A 231 -25.18 2.29 -21.13
CA ASP A 231 -25.30 2.31 -22.60
C ASP A 231 -24.16 3.09 -23.28
N LEU A 232 -23.75 4.24 -22.74
CA LEU A 232 -22.64 5.05 -23.29
C LEU A 232 -21.30 4.28 -23.24
N VAL A 233 -21.02 3.58 -22.14
CA VAL A 233 -19.83 2.72 -21.99
C VAL A 233 -19.89 1.55 -22.98
N ASN A 234 -21.03 0.84 -23.06
CA ASN A 234 -21.22 -0.26 -24.00
C ASN A 234 -21.05 0.17 -25.47
N LEU A 235 -21.49 1.38 -25.83
CA LEU A 235 -21.36 1.92 -27.19
C LEU A 235 -19.94 2.41 -27.49
N ALA A 236 -19.22 2.96 -26.51
CA ALA A 236 -17.80 3.31 -26.65
C ALA A 236 -16.91 2.07 -26.77
N SER A 237 -17.14 1.03 -25.95
CA SER A 237 -16.43 -0.26 -26.04
C SER A 237 -16.62 -0.93 -27.40
N ARG A 238 -17.85 -0.93 -27.94
CA ARG A 238 -18.15 -1.46 -29.27
C ARG A 238 -17.50 -0.67 -30.42
N ASP A 239 -17.37 0.65 -30.29
CA ASP A 239 -16.61 1.48 -31.24
C ASP A 239 -15.10 1.17 -31.16
N CYS A 240 -14.57 0.84 -29.97
CA CYS A 240 -13.19 0.41 -29.78
C CYS A 240 -12.92 -0.92 -30.49
N LEU A 241 -13.73 -1.94 -30.21
CA LEU A 241 -13.61 -3.27 -30.82
C LEU A 241 -13.70 -3.21 -32.36
N ALA A 242 -14.66 -2.44 -32.90
CA ALA A 242 -14.83 -2.29 -34.34
C ALA A 242 -13.61 -1.62 -35.03
N LYS A 243 -12.93 -0.69 -34.35
CA LYS A 243 -11.66 -0.11 -34.83
C LYS A 243 -10.52 -1.13 -34.74
N LYS A 244 -10.46 -1.92 -33.67
CA LYS A 244 -9.42 -2.92 -33.42
C LYS A 244 -9.46 -4.07 -34.44
N GLU A 245 -10.65 -4.51 -34.84
CA GLU A 245 -10.84 -5.44 -35.97
C GLU A 245 -10.44 -4.84 -37.33
N GLY A 246 -10.51 -3.50 -37.47
CA GLY A 246 -10.06 -2.77 -38.67
C GLY A 246 -8.54 -2.78 -38.87
N PHE A 247 -7.75 -2.88 -37.79
CA PHE A 247 -6.29 -3.03 -37.84
C PHE A 247 -5.89 -4.50 -38.09
N GLY A 248 -6.37 -5.06 -39.21
CA GLY A 248 -6.20 -6.47 -39.56
C GLY A 248 -4.75 -6.91 -39.76
N MET A 249 -4.22 -7.67 -38.79
CA MET A 249 -2.98 -8.46 -38.82
C MET A 249 -1.83 -7.88 -39.67
N ALA A 250 -1.17 -6.83 -39.16
CA ALA A 250 0.24 -6.63 -39.46
C ALA A 250 1.05 -7.78 -38.84
N VAL A 251 1.20 -8.89 -39.58
CA VAL A 251 1.96 -10.06 -39.12
C VAL A 251 3.41 -9.66 -38.90
N VAL A 252 3.78 -9.46 -37.65
CA VAL A 252 5.18 -9.40 -37.23
C VAL A 252 5.81 -10.74 -37.60
N GLN A 253 6.60 -10.75 -38.68
CA GLN A 253 7.40 -11.93 -39.02
C GLN A 253 8.48 -12.09 -37.96
N VAL A 254 8.17 -12.87 -36.93
CA VAL A 254 9.15 -13.37 -35.97
C VAL A 254 10.24 -14.06 -36.78
N PRO A 255 11.50 -13.59 -36.74
CA PRO A 255 12.60 -14.30 -37.38
C PRO A 255 12.69 -15.69 -36.74
N GLN A 256 12.46 -16.74 -37.52
CA GLN A 256 12.65 -18.09 -37.02
C GLN A 256 14.12 -18.20 -36.64
N ARG A 257 14.40 -18.52 -35.36
CA ARG A 257 15.75 -18.91 -34.95
C ARG A 257 16.13 -20.13 -35.79
N GLU A 258 17.15 -19.99 -36.63
CA GLU A 258 17.76 -21.14 -37.28
C GLU A 258 18.20 -22.11 -36.18
N SER A 259 17.74 -23.36 -36.27
CA SER A 259 18.10 -24.37 -35.30
C SER A 259 19.55 -24.79 -35.51
N GLU A 260 20.47 -24.27 -34.70
CA GLU A 260 21.87 -24.72 -34.63
C GLU A 260 21.94 -26.18 -34.11
N ASN A 261 21.60 -27.11 -34.98
CA ASN A 261 21.65 -28.55 -34.72
C ASN A 261 22.99 -29.11 -35.20
N ALA A 262 24.07 -28.71 -34.52
CA ALA A 262 25.43 -29.17 -34.77
C ALA A 262 25.84 -30.22 -33.71
N PRO A 263 26.45 -31.36 -34.09
CA PRO A 263 26.68 -32.47 -33.17
C PRO A 263 27.87 -32.23 -32.23
N VAL A 264 27.72 -32.61 -30.96
CA VAL A 264 28.81 -32.64 -29.99
C VAL A 264 29.80 -33.76 -30.36
N ALA A 265 30.91 -33.39 -30.97
CA ALA A 265 31.97 -34.33 -31.34
C ALA A 265 32.82 -34.70 -30.12
N VAL A 266 32.83 -35.99 -29.75
CA VAL A 266 33.77 -36.54 -28.76
C VAL A 266 35.15 -36.68 -29.40
N ALA A 267 36.15 -35.97 -28.88
CA ALA A 267 37.53 -36.03 -29.33
C ALA A 267 38.48 -36.37 -28.17
N THR A 268 39.16 -37.51 -28.28
CA THR A 268 40.18 -37.96 -27.31
C THR A 268 41.53 -37.31 -27.56
N THR A 269 42.30 -37.07 -26.51
CA THR A 269 43.75 -36.78 -26.61
C THR A 269 44.49 -37.94 -27.30
N PRO A 270 45.59 -37.68 -28.02
CA PRO A 270 46.89 -37.94 -27.37
C PRO A 270 48.07 -37.02 -27.78
N GLN A 271 49.01 -36.90 -26.83
CA GLN A 271 50.48 -36.77 -26.97
C GLN A 271 51.13 -35.65 -27.79
N SER A 272 52.04 -34.95 -27.10
CA SER A 272 53.19 -34.21 -27.66
C SER A 272 54.48 -35.04 -27.52
N PRO A 273 55.51 -34.81 -28.36
CA PRO A 273 56.89 -35.23 -28.09
C PRO A 273 57.81 -34.08 -27.62
N ASP A 274 58.67 -34.38 -26.65
CA ASP A 274 60.13 -34.11 -26.53
C ASP A 274 60.81 -33.00 -27.38
N SER A 275 61.88 -32.31 -26.92
CA SER A 275 62.53 -32.19 -25.60
C SER A 275 63.72 -31.21 -25.67
N ASP A 276 63.99 -30.39 -24.64
CA ASP A 276 65.32 -29.85 -24.23
C ASP A 276 65.16 -28.77 -23.13
N THR A 277 66.10 -28.44 -22.22
CA THR A 277 67.28 -29.15 -21.64
C THR A 277 67.61 -28.52 -20.26
N GLY A 278 68.25 -29.29 -19.36
CA GLY A 278 68.99 -28.75 -18.19
C GLY A 278 68.35 -28.92 -16.80
N GLY A 279 69.16 -29.40 -15.84
CA GLY A 279 68.91 -29.36 -14.38
C GLY A 279 70.15 -28.80 -13.67
N PRO A 280 70.54 -29.24 -12.45
CA PRO A 280 69.88 -30.17 -11.52
C PRO A 280 69.98 -29.73 -10.02
N ALA A 281 69.75 -30.69 -9.09
CA ALA A 281 70.12 -30.70 -7.64
C ALA A 281 69.21 -29.94 -6.63
N ALA A 282 68.95 -30.43 -5.41
CA ALA A 282 69.10 -31.80 -4.82
C ALA A 282 68.39 -31.95 -3.44
N SER A 283 68.08 -33.20 -3.04
CA SER A 283 67.90 -33.69 -1.63
C SER A 283 66.66 -33.23 -0.83
N ALA A 284 65.96 -33.98 0.06
CA ALA A 284 65.78 -35.44 0.36
C ALA A 284 64.54 -35.58 1.32
N VAL A 285 63.55 -36.48 1.14
CA VAL A 285 63.38 -37.90 1.65
C VAL A 285 63.28 -38.05 3.19
N PRO A 286 62.41 -38.91 3.83
CA PRO A 286 61.21 -39.72 3.43
C PRO A 286 59.90 -39.18 4.11
N THR A 287 58.88 -39.82 4.75
CA THR A 287 58.41 -41.19 5.17
C THR A 287 56.89 -41.09 5.57
N GLU A 288 55.94 -41.94 5.13
CA GLU A 288 55.33 -43.18 5.74
C GLU A 288 54.38 -43.02 6.97
N ARG A 289 53.05 -43.38 6.95
CA ARG A 289 52.30 -44.69 7.02
C ARG A 289 52.00 -45.20 8.48
N LEU A 290 50.97 -45.98 8.86
CA LEU A 290 49.62 -46.41 8.34
C LEU A 290 48.77 -47.12 9.46
N THR A 291 47.46 -47.38 9.22
CA THR A 291 46.55 -48.47 9.75
C THR A 291 46.11 -48.65 11.24
N GLN A 292 44.79 -48.45 11.49
CA GLN A 292 43.72 -49.32 12.10
C GLN A 292 43.88 -50.22 13.37
N ALA A 293 42.85 -50.22 14.28
CA ALA A 293 41.98 -51.37 14.75
C ALA A 293 41.64 -51.56 16.28
N THR A 294 40.34 -51.50 16.63
CA THR A 294 39.48 -52.27 17.62
C THR A 294 39.80 -52.56 19.14
N VAL A 295 38.91 -52.07 20.07
CA VAL A 295 37.95 -52.77 21.04
C VAL A 295 38.47 -53.85 22.06
N PRO A 296 37.94 -54.13 23.31
CA PRO A 296 36.74 -53.66 24.12
C PRO A 296 36.94 -53.28 25.65
N GLU A 297 35.79 -52.98 26.32
CA GLU A 297 35.30 -53.01 27.75
C GLU A 297 36.03 -53.77 28.92
N PRO A 298 35.75 -53.50 30.25
CA PRO A 298 34.49 -53.91 30.97
C PRO A 298 33.99 -53.11 32.23
N ASP A 299 32.80 -53.49 32.77
CA ASP A 299 32.08 -53.00 34.00
C ASP A 299 32.28 -53.87 35.29
N PRO A 300 32.06 -53.32 36.52
CA PRO A 300 31.04 -53.85 37.50
C PRO A 300 30.50 -52.84 38.58
N VAL A 301 29.63 -53.16 39.57
CA VAL A 301 28.24 -53.74 39.67
C VAL A 301 27.75 -53.78 41.17
N VAL A 302 26.42 -53.84 41.44
CA VAL A 302 25.65 -53.94 42.75
C VAL A 302 25.73 -52.77 43.78
N SER A 303 24.81 -52.53 44.75
CA SER A 303 23.56 -53.19 45.29
C SER A 303 22.58 -52.13 45.87
N GLU A 304 21.26 -52.17 45.65
CA GLU A 304 20.17 -52.79 46.48
C GLU A 304 20.07 -52.40 47.98
N GLU A 305 18.92 -51.87 48.44
CA GLU A 305 17.92 -52.59 49.27
C GLU A 305 16.54 -51.85 49.36
N ILE A 306 15.61 -52.32 50.21
CA ILE A 306 14.16 -51.97 50.29
C ILE A 306 13.85 -51.29 51.66
N VAL A 307 12.73 -50.57 51.94
CA VAL A 307 11.38 -51.01 52.36
C VAL A 307 10.48 -49.75 52.56
N SER A 308 9.16 -49.89 52.48
CA SER A 308 8.13 -48.84 52.68
C SER A 308 7.73 -48.57 54.13
N GLU A 309 7.34 -47.32 54.45
CA GLU A 309 6.07 -47.03 55.13
C GLU A 309 5.65 -45.55 54.96
N ALA A 310 4.43 -45.18 55.35
CA ALA A 310 3.83 -43.87 55.07
C ALA A 310 3.35 -43.13 56.33
N VAL A 311 3.62 -41.82 56.38
CA VAL A 311 3.01 -40.85 57.31
C VAL A 311 2.65 -39.61 56.49
N VAL A 312 1.55 -38.94 56.85
CA VAL A 312 1.01 -37.75 56.18
C VAL A 312 1.04 -36.58 57.17
N GLU A 313 0.97 -35.35 56.65
CA GLU A 313 1.09 -34.07 57.37
C GLU A 313 2.54 -33.75 57.76
N ASP A 314 3.04 -32.52 57.63
CA ASP A 314 2.33 -31.23 57.50
C ASP A 314 2.76 -30.43 56.24
N VAL A 315 1.93 -29.51 55.77
CA VAL A 315 2.17 -28.71 54.55
C VAL A 315 2.80 -27.36 54.89
N VAL A 316 4.09 -27.22 54.57
CA VAL A 316 4.76 -25.93 54.46
C VAL A 316 5.23 -25.76 53.02
N GLU A 317 4.46 -25.00 52.22
CA GLU A 317 4.89 -24.66 50.87
C GLU A 317 6.16 -23.78 50.93
N PRO A 318 7.22 -24.09 50.16
CA PRO A 318 8.34 -23.18 50.02
C PRO A 318 7.85 -21.94 49.26
N VAL A 319 8.17 -20.75 49.77
CA VAL A 319 7.90 -19.49 49.05
C VAL A 319 8.78 -19.46 47.80
N VAL A 320 8.21 -19.92 46.69
CA VAL A 320 8.75 -19.66 45.36
C VAL A 320 8.58 -18.17 45.10
N GLU A 321 9.68 -17.42 45.09
CA GLU A 321 9.70 -16.10 44.48
C GLU A 321 9.43 -16.27 42.98
N THR A 322 8.15 -16.23 42.61
CA THR A 322 7.73 -16.10 41.22
C THR A 322 8.19 -14.74 40.74
N GLN A 323 9.40 -14.68 40.18
CA GLN A 323 9.85 -13.52 39.42
C GLN A 323 8.77 -13.22 38.38
N ALA A 324 8.15 -12.05 38.50
CA ALA A 324 7.17 -11.61 37.52
C ALA A 324 7.83 -11.67 36.13
N PRO A 325 7.14 -12.17 35.09
CA PRO A 325 7.75 -12.30 33.77
C PRO A 325 8.23 -10.93 33.32
N VAL A 326 9.55 -10.79 33.12
CA VAL A 326 10.14 -9.57 32.58
C VAL A 326 9.53 -9.38 31.20
N ALA A 327 8.66 -8.37 31.10
CA ALA A 327 7.95 -8.09 29.87
C ALA A 327 8.98 -7.70 28.81
N GLN A 328 9.20 -8.59 27.84
CA GLN A 328 9.99 -8.26 26.66
C GLN A 328 9.21 -7.18 25.91
N THR A 329 9.69 -5.94 26.00
CA THR A 329 9.17 -4.82 25.23
C THR A 329 9.51 -5.05 23.76
N GLU A 330 8.59 -5.67 23.02
CA GLU A 330 8.64 -5.69 21.55
C GLU A 330 8.91 -4.26 21.06
N ALA A 331 9.98 -4.04 20.31
CA ALA A 331 10.20 -2.73 19.70
C ALA A 331 9.10 -2.45 18.66
N PRO A 332 8.64 -1.19 18.49
CA PRO A 332 7.84 -0.79 17.35
C PRO A 332 8.50 -1.20 16.02
N VAL A 333 7.79 -1.97 15.20
CA VAL A 333 8.24 -2.43 13.88
C VAL A 333 7.37 -1.78 12.79
N ILE A 334 7.99 -1.38 11.68
CA ILE A 334 7.26 -0.93 10.49
C ILE A 334 6.76 -2.16 9.73
N GLU A 335 5.45 -2.26 9.50
CA GLU A 335 4.88 -3.34 8.66
C GLU A 335 4.69 -2.91 7.20
N THR A 336 4.49 -1.61 6.95
CA THR A 336 4.46 -1.04 5.59
C THR A 336 4.49 0.49 5.64
N ILE A 337 5.16 1.08 4.64
CA ILE A 337 5.05 2.49 4.27
C ILE A 337 4.39 2.54 2.89
N GLN A 338 3.48 3.50 2.69
CA GLN A 338 3.00 3.90 1.37
C GLN A 338 3.17 5.42 1.26
N ALA A 339 4.15 5.84 0.46
CA ALA A 339 4.44 7.24 0.17
C ALA A 339 4.47 7.48 -1.34
N ASP A 340 3.84 8.56 -1.76
CA ASP A 340 3.77 9.05 -3.13
C ASP A 340 4.42 10.43 -3.20
N ASP A 341 4.90 10.81 -4.38
CA ASP A 341 5.59 12.07 -4.61
C ASP A 341 4.71 13.19 -5.21
N GLU A 342 3.47 12.91 -5.62
CA GLU A 342 2.54 13.97 -6.07
C GLU A 342 2.20 14.98 -4.95
N PRO A 343 2.15 16.29 -5.21
CA PRO A 343 1.73 17.29 -4.22
C PRO A 343 0.28 17.10 -3.77
N GLY A 344 0.06 17.02 -2.45
CA GLY A 344 -1.27 16.76 -1.87
C GLY A 344 -1.63 15.27 -1.74
N SER A 345 -0.74 14.35 -2.16
CA SER A 345 -0.87 12.93 -1.85
C SER A 345 -0.86 12.65 -0.34
N LEU A 346 -1.24 11.44 0.07
CA LEU A 346 -1.27 11.01 1.47
C LEU A 346 -0.19 9.94 1.70
N THR A 347 0.78 10.25 2.55
CA THR A 347 1.74 9.26 3.08
C THR A 347 1.12 8.53 4.27
N TYR A 348 1.21 7.20 4.26
CA TYR A 348 0.76 6.30 5.32
C TYR A 348 1.95 5.51 5.87
N VAL A 349 2.07 5.42 7.19
CA VAL A 349 3.00 4.49 7.87
C VAL A 349 2.21 3.61 8.84
N VAL A 350 2.42 2.30 8.75
CA VAL A 350 1.83 1.30 9.65
C VAL A 350 2.89 0.78 10.60
N VAL A 351 2.73 1.08 11.89
CA VAL A 351 3.62 0.63 12.98
C VAL A 351 2.92 -0.45 13.79
N LYS A 352 3.68 -1.48 14.19
CA LYS A 352 3.24 -2.60 14.99
C LYS A 352 3.96 -2.65 16.33
N TYR A 353 3.21 -2.84 17.40
CA TYR A 353 3.74 -2.88 18.77
C TYR A 353 2.81 -3.70 19.67
N ALA A 354 3.36 -4.61 20.48
CA ALA A 354 2.60 -5.49 21.39
C ALA A 354 1.43 -6.21 20.67
N GLY A 355 1.68 -6.72 19.47
CA GLY A 355 0.68 -7.35 18.58
C GLY A 355 -0.42 -6.43 18.02
N LYS A 356 -0.40 -5.11 18.27
CA LYS A 356 -1.37 -4.13 17.74
C LYS A 356 -0.80 -3.37 16.55
N LEU A 357 -1.67 -2.89 15.66
CA LEU A 357 -1.32 -2.02 14.53
C LEU A 357 -1.84 -0.59 14.75
N ALA A 358 -0.96 0.40 14.63
CA ALA A 358 -1.26 1.81 14.56
C ALA A 358 -0.96 2.36 13.15
N VAL A 359 -1.71 3.37 12.71
CA VAL A 359 -1.56 3.98 11.37
C VAL A 359 -1.49 5.48 11.52
N GLY A 360 -0.37 6.07 11.11
CA GLY A 360 -0.20 7.52 11.00
C GLY A 360 -0.29 7.97 9.55
N VAL A 361 -0.76 9.20 9.34
CA VAL A 361 -1.07 9.75 8.01
C VAL A 361 -0.61 11.21 7.92
N SER A 362 0.14 11.52 6.86
CA SER A 362 0.63 12.88 6.58
C SER A 362 0.33 13.28 5.13
N PRO A 363 -0.32 14.42 4.86
CA PRO A 363 -0.48 14.93 3.52
C PRO A 363 0.81 15.61 3.02
N LYS A 364 1.18 15.39 1.75
CA LYS A 364 2.36 16.00 1.12
C LYS A 364 2.11 17.46 0.73
N MET A 365 1.87 18.32 1.71
CA MET A 365 1.64 19.77 1.53
C MET A 365 2.94 20.57 1.68
N GLY A 366 3.78 20.56 0.65
CA GLY A 366 5.05 21.30 0.62
C GLY A 366 6.23 20.61 1.32
N HIS A 367 5.96 19.53 2.07
CA HIS A 367 6.99 18.63 2.62
C HIS A 367 7.59 17.71 1.54
N SER A 368 8.83 17.29 1.74
CA SER A 368 9.46 16.21 1.00
C SER A 368 8.82 14.85 1.31
N ARG A 369 9.18 13.82 0.53
CA ARG A 369 8.80 12.42 0.78
C ARG A 369 9.23 11.98 2.19
N ALA A 370 10.50 12.21 2.53
CA ALA A 370 11.10 11.82 3.81
C ALA A 370 10.46 12.53 5.01
N GLU A 371 10.21 13.85 4.94
CA GLU A 371 9.45 14.55 5.98
C GLU A 371 8.03 14.00 6.14
N SER A 372 7.34 13.70 5.03
CA SER A 372 5.97 13.16 5.06
C SER A 372 5.92 11.77 5.71
N ILE A 373 6.93 10.91 5.44
CA ILE A 373 7.11 9.61 6.09
C ILE A 373 7.43 9.77 7.58
N ALA A 374 8.32 10.70 7.94
CA ALA A 374 8.67 10.96 9.32
C ALA A 374 7.47 11.48 10.15
N ILE A 375 6.68 12.40 9.60
CA ILE A 375 5.46 12.93 10.25
C ILE A 375 4.39 11.83 10.39
N ALA A 376 4.20 11.00 9.35
CA ALA A 376 3.30 9.85 9.43
C ALA A 376 3.80 8.81 10.46
N THR A 377 5.11 8.57 10.57
CA THR A 377 5.70 7.69 11.58
C THR A 377 5.48 8.25 13.00
N GLY A 378 5.69 9.55 13.21
CA GLY A 378 5.41 10.23 14.48
C GLY A 378 3.95 10.06 14.90
N LYS A 379 3.00 10.34 14.01
CA LYS A 379 1.56 10.12 14.27
C LYS A 379 1.20 8.65 14.54
N ALA A 380 1.92 7.69 13.97
CA ALA A 380 1.72 6.27 14.27
C ALA A 380 2.19 5.92 15.69
N LEU A 381 3.28 6.54 16.15
CA LEU A 381 3.79 6.40 17.52
C LEU A 381 2.87 7.09 18.55
N GLU A 382 2.35 8.28 18.28
CA GLU A 382 1.33 8.94 19.12
C GLU A 382 0.06 8.09 19.30
N LYS A 383 -0.35 7.35 18.25
CA LYS A 383 -1.47 6.40 18.31
C LYS A 383 -1.11 5.05 18.95
N THR A 384 0.17 4.79 19.21
CA THR A 384 0.68 3.57 19.86
C THR A 384 0.91 3.79 21.36
N PHE A 385 1.48 4.94 21.73
CA PHE A 385 1.87 5.31 23.07
C PHE A 385 1.00 6.45 23.58
N ALA A 386 0.11 6.14 24.54
CA ALA A 386 -0.76 7.15 25.14
C ALA A 386 0.04 8.28 25.80
N GLU A 387 -0.56 9.46 25.88
CA GLU A 387 0.01 10.69 26.47
C GLU A 387 1.34 11.17 25.83
N SER A 388 1.76 10.54 24.72
CA SER A 388 2.96 10.92 23.97
C SER A 388 2.65 11.92 22.85
N ARG A 389 3.63 12.76 22.48
CA ARG A 389 3.60 13.61 21.27
C ARG A 389 4.92 13.53 20.52
N VAL A 390 4.88 13.56 19.19
CA VAL A 390 6.06 13.40 18.32
C VAL A 390 6.06 14.46 17.23
N THR A 391 6.85 15.51 17.40
CA THR A 391 7.04 16.58 16.41
C THR A 391 8.33 16.34 15.64
N ILE A 392 8.28 16.42 14.32
CA ILE A 392 9.48 16.35 13.46
C ILE A 392 9.96 17.79 13.19
N ASP A 393 11.15 18.15 13.67
CA ASP A 393 11.75 19.47 13.41
C ASP A 393 12.42 19.53 12.02
N SER A 394 13.09 18.44 11.61
CA SER A 394 13.73 18.31 10.29
C SER A 394 14.09 16.85 9.96
N VAL A 395 14.13 16.53 8.66
CA VAL A 395 14.71 15.29 8.13
C VAL A 395 15.69 15.66 7.01
N ASN A 396 16.94 15.24 7.15
CA ASN A 396 18.01 15.45 6.16
C ASN A 396 18.49 14.10 5.64
N ILE A 397 18.87 14.04 4.36
CA ILE A 397 19.47 12.85 3.73
C ILE A 397 20.77 13.30 3.05
N GLU A 398 21.91 12.81 3.51
CA GLU A 398 23.23 13.15 2.98
C GLU A 398 23.85 11.94 2.27
N ARG A 399 24.33 12.11 1.04
CA ARG A 399 24.85 11.00 0.22
C ARG A 399 26.38 10.87 0.33
N ALA A 400 26.84 9.88 1.09
CA ALA A 400 28.25 9.59 1.35
C ALA A 400 28.80 8.56 0.33
N GLY A 401 28.82 8.94 -0.94
CA GLY A 401 29.29 8.08 -2.03
C GLY A 401 28.23 7.04 -2.45
N SER A 402 28.31 5.83 -1.88
CA SER A 402 27.38 4.72 -2.19
C SER A 402 26.29 4.49 -1.15
N THR A 403 26.42 5.10 0.04
CA THR A 403 25.42 5.06 1.11
C THR A 403 24.74 6.42 1.27
N GLU A 404 23.53 6.41 1.83
CA GLU A 404 22.77 7.61 2.17
C GLU A 404 22.53 7.62 3.68
N LEU A 405 22.96 8.68 4.36
CA LEU A 405 22.81 8.89 5.79
C LEU A 405 21.55 9.70 6.03
N VAL A 406 20.55 9.08 6.65
CA VAL A 406 19.31 9.73 7.07
C VAL A 406 19.50 10.25 8.49
N THR A 407 19.24 11.55 8.70
CA THR A 407 19.29 12.21 10.02
C THR A 407 17.97 12.92 10.28
N ALA A 408 17.29 12.58 11.37
CA ALA A 408 16.06 13.25 11.79
C ALA A 408 16.23 13.92 13.15
N ARG A 409 15.69 15.14 13.28
CA ARG A 409 15.51 15.83 14.55
C ARG A 409 14.04 15.73 14.96
N VAL A 410 13.81 15.16 16.13
CA VAL A 410 12.49 14.82 16.66
C VAL A 410 12.35 15.40 18.06
N ARG A 411 11.27 16.14 18.32
CA ARG A 411 10.86 16.51 19.67
C ARG A 411 9.80 15.52 20.15
N ALA A 412 10.19 14.69 21.10
CA ALA A 412 9.33 13.68 21.71
C ALA A 412 8.92 14.14 23.12
N LEU A 413 7.61 14.12 23.38
CA LEU A 413 7.03 14.13 24.72
C LEU A 413 6.63 12.69 25.04
N ARG A 414 7.12 12.15 26.16
CA ARG A 414 6.74 10.83 26.69
C ARG A 414 6.79 10.85 28.21
N ASP A 415 5.83 10.18 28.85
CA ASP A 415 5.68 10.10 30.32
C ASP A 415 5.79 11.47 31.05
N GLY A 416 5.33 12.55 30.39
CA GLY A 416 5.38 13.92 30.89
C GLY A 416 6.69 14.69 30.67
N VAL A 417 7.69 14.11 30.01
CA VAL A 417 9.00 14.73 29.74
C VAL A 417 9.16 15.01 28.24
N GLU A 418 9.42 16.27 27.87
CA GLU A 418 9.70 16.68 26.50
C GLU A 418 11.23 16.75 26.24
N ARG A 419 11.69 16.19 25.12
CA ARG A 419 13.10 16.17 24.71
C ARG A 419 13.26 16.43 23.21
N ASP A 420 14.23 17.27 22.85
CA ASP A 420 14.80 17.32 21.49
C ASP A 420 15.83 16.19 21.34
N ILE A 421 15.63 15.31 20.36
CA ILE A 421 16.48 14.15 20.07
C ILE A 421 16.88 14.20 18.60
N THR A 422 18.16 13.94 18.31
CA THR A 422 18.66 13.75 16.94
C THR A 422 19.10 12.30 16.78
N ALA A 423 18.47 11.58 15.85
CA ALA A 423 18.86 10.22 15.48
C ALA A 423 19.34 10.20 14.03
N GLN A 424 20.20 9.24 13.72
CA GLN A 424 20.76 9.04 12.38
C GLN A 424 20.98 7.56 12.09
N ALA A 425 20.79 7.14 10.83
CA ALA A 425 21.08 5.79 10.36
C ALA A 425 21.52 5.79 8.89
N GLU A 426 22.40 4.86 8.53
CA GLU A 426 22.79 4.61 7.14
C GLU A 426 21.76 3.70 6.46
N ALA A 427 21.24 4.13 5.30
CA ALA A 427 20.31 3.37 4.49
C ALA A 427 20.99 2.13 3.89
N ASN A 428 20.75 0.97 4.50
CA ASN A 428 21.26 -0.34 4.10
C ASN A 428 20.15 -1.22 3.47
N GLY A 429 19.19 -0.59 2.78
CA GLY A 429 17.96 -1.20 2.28
C GLY A 429 17.07 -0.14 1.66
N ASP A 430 15.77 -0.18 1.95
CA ASP A 430 14.84 0.88 1.54
C ASP A 430 15.11 2.18 2.33
N LEU A 431 15.11 3.31 1.61
CA LEU A 431 15.32 4.63 2.17
C LEU A 431 14.10 5.09 2.99
N ASP A 432 12.88 4.72 2.57
CA ASP A 432 11.65 5.08 3.26
C ASP A 432 11.57 4.37 4.62
N ASP A 433 11.86 3.06 4.66
CA ASP A 433 11.97 2.30 5.93
C ASP A 433 13.07 2.89 6.83
N THR A 434 14.20 3.29 6.26
CA THR A 434 15.29 3.93 7.02
C THR A 434 14.81 5.24 7.68
N VAL A 435 14.05 6.08 6.96
CA VAL A 435 13.45 7.31 7.51
C VAL A 435 12.51 7.00 8.68
N GLY A 436 11.62 6.03 8.52
CA GLY A 436 10.73 5.61 9.61
C GLY A 436 11.49 5.04 10.82
N LEU A 437 12.49 4.19 10.58
CA LEU A 437 13.31 3.58 11.63
C LEU A 437 14.13 4.62 12.41
N VAL A 438 14.61 5.70 11.77
CA VAL A 438 15.28 6.80 12.47
C VAL A 438 14.32 7.55 13.39
N VAL A 439 13.07 7.80 12.99
CA VAL A 439 12.06 8.44 13.86
C VAL A 439 11.66 7.53 15.02
N ILE A 440 11.46 6.23 14.76
CA ILE A 440 11.22 5.23 15.81
C ILE A 440 12.41 5.18 16.78
N SER A 441 13.64 5.18 16.29
CA SER A 441 14.85 5.16 17.12
C SER A 441 14.99 6.43 17.96
N ALA A 442 14.64 7.61 17.42
CA ALA A 442 14.61 8.86 18.18
C ALA A 442 13.58 8.82 19.32
N PHE A 443 12.40 8.27 19.05
CA PHE A 443 11.33 8.13 20.05
C PHE A 443 11.67 7.10 21.15
N LEU A 444 12.42 6.05 20.81
CA LEU A 444 12.81 4.96 21.72
C LEU A 444 14.14 5.23 22.47
N ALA A 445 14.77 6.39 22.31
CA ALA A 445 16.07 6.72 22.91
C ALA A 445 15.97 7.10 24.41
N GLU A 446 15.25 6.29 25.21
CA GLU A 446 15.02 6.46 26.65
C GLU A 446 15.44 5.24 27.48
#